data_AF-A0A379WJ90-F1
#
_entry.id   AF-A0A379WJ90-F1
#
_cell.length_a   1.000
_cell.length_b   1.000
_cell.length_c   1.000
_cell.angle_alpha   90.00
_cell.angle_beta   90.00
_cell.angle_gamma   90.00
#
_symmetry.space_group_name_H-M   'P 1'
#
loop_
_entity.id
_entity.type
_entity.pdbx_description
1 polymer ?
#
loop_
_entity_poly.entity_id
_entity_poly.type
_entity_poly.pdbx_seq_one_letter_code
_entity_poly.pdbx_strand_id
1 'polypeptide(L)'
;MGCVTWLERYFSDRNLAQENFDDAEKAARDVLRPVADELRFHGWKVCVGASGTVQALQEIMMAQGMDERITLAKLQQLKQRAIQCGRLEELEIEGLTLERALVFPSGLAILIAIFTELNIQSMTLAGGALREGLVYGMLHLAVDQDIRSRTLRNIQRRLSSIPIRQIAWRSWQITSSNR
;
A
#
# COMPACT_ATOMS: atom_id res chain seq x y z
N MET A 1 -9.06 -0.84 -15.46
CA MET A 1 -9.34 0.03 -14.31
C MET A 1 -8.02 0.39 -13.65
N GLY A 2 -7.70 1.68 -13.54
CA GLY A 2 -6.46 2.17 -12.94
C GLY A 2 -6.52 3.68 -12.71
N CYS A 3 -5.73 4.19 -11.75
CA CYS A 3 -5.85 5.56 -11.26
C CYS A 3 -5.73 6.63 -12.36
N VAL A 4 -4.80 6.48 -13.32
CA VAL A 4 -4.67 7.43 -14.44
C VAL A 4 -5.91 7.42 -15.33
N THR A 5 -6.33 6.22 -15.79
CA THR A 5 -7.52 6.09 -16.66
C THR A 5 -8.82 6.49 -15.98
N TRP A 6 -8.93 6.32 -14.66
CA TRP A 6 -10.11 6.75 -13.90
C TRP A 6 -10.11 8.27 -13.69
N LEU A 7 -8.94 8.86 -13.48
CA LEU A 7 -8.79 10.30 -13.36
C LEU A 7 -9.29 11.00 -14.63
N GLU A 8 -8.82 10.56 -15.80
CA GLU A 8 -9.20 11.11 -17.09
C GLU A 8 -10.70 10.95 -17.40
N ARG A 9 -11.35 9.90 -16.90
CA ARG A 9 -12.76 9.59 -17.21
C ARG A 9 -13.76 10.27 -16.27
N TYR A 10 -13.46 10.30 -14.98
CA TYR A 10 -14.42 10.70 -13.95
C TYR A 10 -14.07 12.02 -13.26
N PHE A 11 -12.84 12.50 -13.44
CA PHE A 11 -12.33 13.74 -12.84
C PHE A 11 -11.70 14.65 -13.92
N SER A 12 -12.25 14.62 -15.14
CA SER A 12 -11.72 15.33 -16.31
C SER A 12 -11.72 16.85 -16.16
N ASP A 13 -12.69 17.37 -15.40
CA ASP A 13 -12.83 18.78 -15.05
C ASP A 13 -12.00 19.19 -13.82
N ARG A 14 -11.26 18.24 -13.24
CA ARG A 14 -10.46 18.38 -12.02
C ARG A 14 -11.26 18.75 -10.77
N ASN A 15 -12.58 18.62 -10.83
CA ASN A 15 -13.45 18.79 -9.66
C ASN A 15 -13.50 17.49 -8.86
N LEU A 16 -13.47 17.62 -7.55
CA LEU A 16 -13.58 16.53 -6.59
C LEU A 16 -14.99 16.49 -6.00
N ALA A 17 -16.04 16.67 -6.82
CA ALA A 17 -17.41 16.66 -6.31
C ALA A 17 -17.85 15.23 -5.93
N GLN A 18 -18.90 15.16 -5.10
CA GLN A 18 -19.47 13.88 -4.70
C GLN A 18 -19.91 13.03 -5.91
N GLU A 19 -20.44 13.68 -6.94
CA GLU A 19 -20.88 13.06 -8.20
C GLU A 19 -19.72 12.37 -8.94
N ASN A 20 -18.56 13.04 -9.06
CA ASN A 20 -17.36 12.47 -9.70
C ASN A 20 -16.92 11.19 -8.98
N PHE A 21 -16.92 11.20 -7.64
CA PHE A 21 -16.61 10.02 -6.84
C PHE A 21 -17.65 8.91 -7.01
N ASP A 22 -18.93 9.24 -6.97
CA ASP A 22 -20.00 8.24 -7.08
C ASP A 22 -19.97 7.53 -8.44
N ASP A 23 -19.71 8.26 -9.52
CA ASP A 23 -19.56 7.70 -10.87
C ASP A 23 -18.29 6.84 -10.99
N ALA A 24 -17.16 7.31 -10.46
CA ALA A 24 -15.91 6.58 -10.45
C ALA A 24 -16.02 5.25 -9.66
N GLU A 25 -16.64 5.31 -8.48
CA GLU A 25 -16.90 4.15 -7.63
C GLU A 25 -17.87 3.17 -8.30
N LYS A 26 -18.96 3.67 -8.89
CA LYS A 26 -19.96 2.85 -9.60
C LYS A 26 -19.31 2.10 -10.75
N ALA A 27 -18.53 2.77 -11.59
CA ALA A 27 -17.85 2.14 -12.70
C ALA A 27 -16.83 1.09 -12.23
N ALA A 28 -16.12 1.35 -11.12
CA ALA A 28 -15.19 0.39 -10.54
C ALA A 28 -15.93 -0.87 -10.03
N ARG A 29 -17.09 -0.70 -9.38
CA ARG A 29 -17.96 -1.82 -8.99
C ARG A 29 -18.44 -2.62 -10.20
N ASP A 30 -18.87 -1.95 -11.26
CA ASP A 30 -19.35 -2.64 -12.47
C ASP A 30 -18.25 -3.47 -13.16
N VAL A 31 -16.99 -3.04 -13.10
CA VAL A 31 -15.84 -3.83 -13.56
C VAL A 31 -15.58 -5.04 -12.67
N LEU A 32 -15.81 -4.92 -11.36
CA LEU A 32 -15.50 -5.96 -10.39
C LEU A 32 -16.61 -7.01 -10.25
N ARG A 33 -17.87 -6.61 -10.43
CA ARG A 33 -19.06 -7.44 -10.22
C ARG A 33 -19.00 -8.83 -10.88
N PRO A 34 -18.50 -9.00 -12.13
CA PRO A 34 -18.41 -10.32 -12.77
C PRO A 34 -17.54 -11.34 -12.03
N VAL A 35 -16.55 -10.90 -11.23
CA VAL A 35 -15.62 -11.77 -10.50
C VAL A 35 -15.82 -11.71 -8.98
N ALA A 36 -16.69 -10.83 -8.49
CA ALA A 36 -16.85 -10.57 -7.06
C ALA A 36 -17.38 -11.80 -6.30
N ASP A 37 -18.36 -12.51 -6.86
CA ASP A 37 -18.95 -13.68 -6.22
C ASP A 37 -17.96 -14.83 -6.08
N GLU A 38 -17.15 -15.08 -7.10
CA GLU A 38 -16.10 -16.10 -7.07
C GLU A 38 -15.03 -15.78 -6.02
N LEU A 39 -14.58 -14.52 -5.96
CA LEU A 39 -13.61 -14.06 -4.97
C LEU A 39 -14.17 -14.19 -3.54
N ARG A 40 -15.43 -13.79 -3.31
CA ARG A 40 -16.08 -13.92 -2.00
C ARG A 40 -16.32 -15.37 -1.60
N PHE A 41 -16.63 -16.24 -2.56
CA PHE A 41 -16.83 -17.67 -2.32
C PHE A 41 -15.55 -18.35 -1.83
N HIS A 42 -14.41 -18.07 -2.46
CA HIS A 42 -13.12 -18.57 -2.00
C HIS A 42 -12.68 -17.93 -0.67
N GLY A 43 -13.00 -16.65 -0.51
CA GLY A 43 -12.66 -15.87 0.67
C GLY A 43 -11.14 -15.71 0.87
N TRP A 44 -10.79 -15.02 1.93
CA TRP A 44 -9.40 -14.83 2.34
C TRP A 44 -9.33 -14.65 3.86
N LYS A 45 -8.18 -15.02 4.44
CA LYS A 45 -7.89 -14.75 5.86
C LYS A 45 -7.31 -13.35 6.06
N VAL A 46 -6.56 -12.85 5.09
CA VAL A 46 -5.87 -11.57 5.13
C VAL A 46 -5.98 -10.93 3.75
N CYS A 47 -6.29 -9.64 3.72
CA CYS A 47 -6.26 -8.84 2.50
C CYS A 47 -5.00 -7.95 2.52
N VAL A 48 -4.22 -7.99 1.44
CA VAL A 48 -3.02 -7.18 1.29
C VAL A 48 -3.07 -6.40 -0.02
N GLY A 49 -2.58 -5.17 -0.01
CA GLY A 49 -2.52 -4.30 -1.18
C GLY A 49 -1.09 -3.92 -1.54
N ALA A 50 -0.79 -3.75 -2.83
CA ALA A 50 0.57 -3.50 -3.31
C ALA A 50 0.72 -2.26 -4.20
N SER A 51 -0.38 -1.58 -4.55
CA SER A 51 -0.35 -0.47 -5.52
C SER A 51 0.10 0.86 -4.89
N GLY A 52 0.47 1.82 -5.73
CA GLY A 52 0.88 3.16 -5.28
C GLY A 52 -0.20 3.90 -4.48
N THR A 53 -1.49 3.63 -4.72
CA THR A 53 -2.58 4.16 -3.90
C THR A 53 -2.55 3.62 -2.47
N VAL A 54 -2.27 2.32 -2.31
CA VAL A 54 -2.15 1.67 -0.99
C VAL A 54 -0.92 2.21 -0.27
N GLN A 55 0.18 2.43 -0.99
CA GLN A 55 1.37 3.05 -0.43
C GLN A 55 1.11 4.51 0.02
N ALA A 56 0.41 5.30 -0.78
CA ALA A 56 0.01 6.66 -0.40
C ALA A 56 -0.86 6.67 0.87
N LEU A 57 -1.79 5.73 0.98
CA LEU A 57 -2.62 5.56 2.19
C LEU A 57 -1.78 5.22 3.42
N GLN A 58 -0.77 4.37 3.27
CA GLN A 58 0.15 4.04 4.36
C GLN A 58 0.90 5.30 4.84
N GLU A 59 1.43 6.10 3.91
CA GLU A 59 2.16 7.34 4.21
C GLU A 59 1.25 8.38 4.90
N ILE A 60 0.01 8.53 4.42
CA ILE A 60 -1.02 9.38 5.05
C ILE A 60 -1.33 8.92 6.48
N MET A 61 -1.58 7.62 6.68
CA MET A 61 -1.91 7.07 8.00
C MET A 61 -0.76 7.25 8.98
N MET A 62 0.47 6.98 8.55
CA MET A 62 1.66 7.18 9.38
C MET A 62 1.85 8.64 9.77
N ALA A 63 1.70 9.57 8.82
CA ALA A 63 1.86 11.00 9.10
C ALA A 63 0.82 11.51 10.10
N GLN A 64 -0.41 11.00 10.02
CA GLN A 64 -1.52 11.37 10.92
C GLN A 64 -1.53 10.58 12.24
N GLY A 65 -0.52 9.75 12.51
CA GLY A 65 -0.44 8.93 13.73
C GLY A 65 -1.52 7.85 13.84
N MET A 66 -2.11 7.43 12.72
CA MET A 66 -3.13 6.40 12.66
C MET A 66 -2.53 5.00 12.59
N ASP A 67 -3.33 4.00 12.99
CA ASP A 67 -3.00 2.59 12.76
C ASP A 67 -2.80 2.29 11.25
N GLU A 68 -1.88 1.38 10.95
CA GLU A 68 -1.46 1.02 9.59
C GLU A 68 -2.53 0.24 8.81
N ARG A 69 -3.58 -0.25 9.48
CA ARG A 69 -4.65 -1.00 8.81
C ARG A 69 -5.57 -0.06 8.06
N ILE A 70 -5.70 -0.29 6.77
CA ILE A 70 -6.64 0.40 5.90
C ILE A 70 -8.03 -0.20 6.11
N THR A 71 -9.03 0.63 6.40
CA THR A 71 -10.43 0.23 6.59
C THR A 71 -11.33 1.10 5.73
N LEU A 72 -12.52 0.61 5.39
CA LEU A 72 -13.50 1.36 4.62
C LEU A 72 -13.82 2.73 5.27
N ALA A 73 -13.92 2.78 6.60
CA ALA A 73 -14.16 4.02 7.33
C ALA A 73 -13.08 5.09 7.09
N LYS A 74 -11.79 4.69 7.12
CA LYS A 74 -10.67 5.60 6.83
C LYS A 74 -10.70 6.08 5.37
N LEU A 75 -11.04 5.19 4.44
CA LEU A 75 -11.16 5.56 3.03
C LEU A 75 -12.30 6.57 2.81
N GLN A 76 -13.45 6.36 3.45
CA GLN A 76 -14.58 7.30 3.38
C GLN A 76 -14.22 8.65 3.99
N GLN A 77 -13.49 8.69 5.11
CA GLN A 77 -13.00 9.94 5.69
C GLN A 77 -12.10 10.71 4.72
N LEU A 78 -11.16 10.02 4.06
CA LEU A 78 -10.29 10.63 3.06
C LEU A 78 -11.06 11.10 1.83
N LYS A 79 -12.11 10.38 1.42
CA LYS A 79 -13.01 10.82 0.35
C LYS A 79 -13.68 12.13 0.72
N GLN A 80 -14.26 12.22 1.91
CA GLN A 80 -14.93 13.43 2.37
C GLN A 80 -13.96 14.62 2.46
N ARG A 81 -12.72 14.39 2.89
CA ARG A 81 -11.69 15.44 2.88
C ARG A 81 -11.32 15.88 1.46
N ALA A 82 -11.19 14.94 0.52
CA ALA A 82 -10.94 15.26 -0.88
C ALA A 82 -12.10 16.08 -1.49
N ILE A 83 -13.35 15.74 -1.15
CA ILE A 83 -14.53 16.49 -1.59
C ILE A 83 -14.55 17.91 -1.00
N GLN A 84 -14.14 18.07 0.26
CA GLN A 84 -14.04 19.38 0.90
C GLN A 84 -13.00 20.30 0.25
N CYS A 85 -11.90 19.74 -0.27
CA CYS A 85 -10.94 20.50 -1.08
C CYS A 85 -11.56 20.99 -2.40
N GLY A 86 -12.59 20.31 -2.92
CA GLY A 86 -13.35 20.72 -4.10
C GLY A 86 -12.63 20.56 -5.44
N ARG A 87 -11.32 20.82 -5.49
CA ARG A 87 -10.49 20.74 -6.70
C ARG A 87 -9.23 19.93 -6.47
N LEU A 88 -8.75 19.31 -7.54
CA LEU A 88 -7.57 18.48 -7.53
C LEU A 88 -6.29 19.27 -7.17
N GLU A 89 -6.19 20.53 -7.61
CA GLU A 89 -5.06 21.41 -7.29
C GLU A 89 -5.02 21.84 -5.81
N GLU A 90 -6.17 21.83 -5.15
CA GLU A 90 -6.35 22.22 -3.76
C GLU A 90 -6.30 21.02 -2.81
N LEU A 91 -6.03 19.82 -3.35
CA LEU A 91 -5.99 18.60 -2.57
C LEU A 91 -4.77 18.58 -1.64
N GLU A 92 -5.00 18.92 -0.38
CA GLU A 92 -3.99 18.89 0.66
C GLU A 92 -4.37 17.86 1.75
N ILE A 93 -3.58 16.79 1.78
CA ILE A 93 -3.70 15.74 2.80
C ILE A 93 -2.32 15.52 3.40
N GLU A 94 -2.23 15.62 4.73
CA GLU A 94 -1.01 15.35 5.46
C GLU A 94 -0.51 13.92 5.17
N GLY A 95 0.76 13.81 4.75
CA GLY A 95 1.41 12.56 4.33
C GLY A 95 1.24 12.20 2.86
N LEU A 96 0.47 12.97 2.08
CA LEU A 96 0.34 12.78 0.64
C LEU A 96 1.33 13.66 -0.12
N THR A 97 2.19 13.06 -0.93
CA THR A 97 3.14 13.83 -1.77
C THR A 97 2.43 14.47 -2.96
N LEU A 98 2.97 15.60 -3.45
CA LEU A 98 2.46 16.34 -4.60
C LEU A 98 2.29 15.46 -5.86
N GLU A 99 3.29 14.63 -6.17
CA GLU A 99 3.23 13.73 -7.33
C GLU A 99 2.09 12.71 -7.23
N ARG A 100 1.77 12.26 -6.01
CA ARG A 100 0.71 11.28 -5.77
C ARG A 100 -0.66 11.92 -5.66
N ALA A 101 -0.74 13.17 -5.21
CA ALA A 101 -1.99 13.92 -5.09
C ALA A 101 -2.79 13.92 -6.40
N LEU A 102 -2.11 14.05 -7.54
CA LEU A 102 -2.75 14.12 -8.86
C LEU A 102 -3.59 12.88 -9.21
N VAL A 103 -3.17 11.70 -8.79
CA VAL A 103 -3.84 10.42 -9.13
C VAL A 103 -4.49 9.76 -7.91
N PHE A 104 -4.44 10.42 -6.74
CA PHE A 104 -4.93 9.86 -5.50
C PHE A 104 -6.47 9.75 -5.45
N PRO A 105 -7.27 10.77 -5.85
CA PRO A 105 -8.74 10.70 -5.77
C PRO A 105 -9.32 9.54 -6.57
N SER A 106 -8.82 9.33 -7.79
CA SER A 106 -9.27 8.23 -8.66
C SER A 106 -8.87 6.86 -8.12
N GLY A 107 -7.66 6.74 -7.56
CA GLY A 107 -7.22 5.53 -6.88
C GLY A 107 -8.05 5.23 -5.62
N LEU A 108 -8.37 6.27 -4.85
CA LEU A 108 -9.20 6.19 -3.65
C LEU A 108 -10.62 5.69 -3.99
N ALA A 109 -11.24 6.24 -5.04
CA ALA A 109 -12.55 5.80 -5.52
C ALA A 109 -12.55 4.31 -5.92
N ILE A 110 -11.52 3.87 -6.66
CA ILE A 110 -11.37 2.45 -7.01
C ILE A 110 -11.24 1.59 -5.76
N LEU A 111 -10.43 2.00 -4.79
CA LEU A 111 -10.21 1.21 -3.58
C LEU A 111 -11.47 1.13 -2.71
N ILE A 112 -12.24 2.22 -2.59
CA ILE A 112 -13.54 2.23 -1.91
C ILE A 112 -14.51 1.24 -2.57
N ALA A 113 -14.58 1.24 -3.90
CA ALA A 113 -15.40 0.31 -4.66
C ALA A 113 -14.99 -1.15 -4.40
N ILE A 114 -13.69 -1.45 -4.40
CA ILE A 114 -13.16 -2.79 -4.09
C ILE A 114 -13.53 -3.21 -2.66
N PHE A 115 -13.31 -2.34 -1.67
CA PHE A 115 -13.66 -2.63 -0.28
C PHE A 115 -15.14 -2.92 -0.10
N THR A 116 -15.99 -2.15 -0.79
CA THR A 116 -17.45 -2.28 -0.71
C THR A 116 -17.92 -3.57 -1.37
N GLU A 117 -17.51 -3.83 -2.61
CA GLU A 117 -17.99 -4.98 -3.39
C GLU A 117 -17.49 -6.31 -2.81
N LEU A 118 -16.25 -6.35 -2.31
CA LEU A 118 -15.64 -7.54 -1.72
C LEU A 118 -15.86 -7.66 -0.21
N ASN A 119 -16.55 -6.70 0.42
CA ASN A 119 -16.78 -6.64 1.86
C ASN A 119 -15.48 -6.79 2.69
N ILE A 120 -14.43 -6.08 2.30
CA ILE A 120 -13.12 -6.13 2.96
C ILE A 120 -13.19 -5.37 4.28
N GLN A 121 -12.87 -6.06 5.38
CA GLN A 121 -12.84 -5.46 6.72
C GLN A 121 -11.58 -4.63 6.95
N SER A 122 -10.43 -5.15 6.53
CA SER A 122 -9.14 -4.47 6.64
C SER A 122 -8.16 -4.93 5.55
N MET A 123 -7.24 -4.04 5.20
CA MET A 123 -6.13 -4.30 4.28
C MET A 123 -4.83 -3.74 4.87
N THR A 124 -3.71 -4.41 4.62
CA THR A 124 -2.37 -3.92 4.94
C THR A 124 -1.50 -3.82 3.69
N LEU A 125 -0.47 -2.98 3.72
CA LEU A 125 0.51 -2.91 2.64
C LEU A 125 1.30 -4.23 2.53
N ALA A 126 1.43 -4.74 1.31
CA ALA A 126 2.25 -5.91 1.01
C ALA A 126 3.74 -5.52 1.01
N GLY A 127 4.59 -6.41 1.49
CA GLY A 127 6.06 -6.22 1.49
C GLY A 127 6.72 -6.37 0.11
N GLY A 128 5.94 -6.62 -0.95
CA GLY A 128 6.41 -6.78 -2.31
C GLY A 128 5.27 -6.78 -3.31
N ALA A 129 5.58 -6.52 -4.58
CA ALA A 129 4.66 -6.44 -5.69
C ALA A 129 5.17 -7.30 -6.86
N LEU A 130 4.99 -6.83 -8.09
CA LEU A 130 5.33 -7.57 -9.30
C LEU A 130 6.84 -7.80 -9.45
N ARG A 131 7.67 -6.79 -9.13
CA ARG A 131 9.12 -6.87 -9.31
C ARG A 131 9.70 -7.99 -8.46
N GLU A 132 9.28 -8.09 -7.20
CA GLU A 132 9.68 -9.14 -6.29
C GLU A 132 9.20 -10.49 -6.81
N GLY A 133 7.93 -10.60 -7.25
CA GLY A 133 7.40 -11.82 -7.85
C GLY A 133 8.23 -12.34 -9.03
N LEU A 134 8.65 -11.46 -9.94
CA LEU A 134 9.51 -11.81 -11.08
C LEU A 134 10.88 -12.32 -10.63
N VAL A 135 11.55 -11.61 -9.71
CA VAL A 135 12.85 -12.04 -9.18
C VAL A 135 12.74 -13.41 -8.51
N TYR A 136 11.69 -13.62 -7.71
CA TYR A 136 11.43 -14.90 -7.06
C TYR A 136 11.11 -16.03 -8.04
N GLY A 137 10.45 -15.75 -9.17
CA GLY A 137 10.19 -16.75 -10.21
C GLY A 137 11.44 -17.15 -11.00
N MET A 138 12.40 -16.24 -11.15
CA MET A 138 13.68 -16.53 -11.82
C MET A 138 14.63 -17.37 -10.95
N LEU A 139 14.54 -17.17 -9.64
CA LEU A 139 15.24 -18.00 -8.66
C LEU A 139 14.42 -19.28 -8.52
N HIS A 140 14.90 -20.43 -9.00
CA HIS A 140 14.24 -21.74 -8.87
C HIS A 140 14.22 -22.24 -7.41
N LEU A 141 13.82 -21.38 -6.48
CA LEU A 141 13.72 -21.65 -5.06
C LEU A 141 12.42 -22.38 -4.81
N ALA A 142 12.48 -23.44 -3.99
CA ALA A 142 11.28 -24.02 -3.44
C ALA A 142 10.47 -22.91 -2.74
N VAL A 143 9.16 -22.86 -3.02
CA VAL A 143 8.22 -22.00 -2.30
C VAL A 143 8.09 -22.57 -0.89
N ASP A 144 9.00 -22.16 -0.02
CA ASP A 144 8.99 -22.51 1.40
C ASP A 144 7.71 -21.93 2.03
N GLN A 145 6.95 -22.75 2.76
CA GLN A 145 5.61 -22.38 3.24
C GLN A 145 5.65 -21.26 4.30
N ASP A 146 6.79 -21.03 4.96
CA ASP A 146 6.96 -19.94 5.94
C ASP A 146 8.08 -18.96 5.55
N ILE A 147 7.65 -17.83 4.98
CA ILE A 147 8.52 -16.71 4.59
C ILE A 147 9.28 -16.13 5.81
N ARG A 148 8.67 -16.12 7.01
CA ARG A 148 9.30 -15.57 8.22
C ARG A 148 10.43 -16.49 8.68
N SER A 149 10.18 -17.79 8.72
CA SER A 149 11.20 -18.80 9.07
C SER A 149 12.36 -18.80 8.08
N ARG A 150 12.07 -18.68 6.77
CA ARG A 150 13.11 -18.54 5.73
C ARG A 150 13.96 -17.29 5.96
N THR A 151 13.33 -16.16 6.26
CA THR A 151 14.01 -14.88 6.54
C THR A 151 14.89 -15.00 7.79
N LEU A 152 14.37 -15.57 8.88
CA LEU A 152 15.12 -15.83 10.12
C LEU A 152 16.34 -16.73 9.87
N ARG A 153 16.16 -17.87 9.19
CA ARG A 153 17.28 -18.78 8.84
C ARG A 153 18.34 -18.11 7.97
N ASN A 154 17.93 -17.24 7.05
CA ASN A 154 18.86 -16.49 6.19
C ASN A 154 19.63 -15.44 6.98
N ILE A 155 18.95 -14.68 7.85
CA ILE A 155 19.59 -13.70 8.73
C ILE A 155 20.54 -14.41 9.70
N GLN A 156 20.10 -15.49 10.36
CA GLN A 156 20.94 -16.31 11.24
C GLN A 156 22.20 -16.76 10.49
N ARG A 157 22.09 -17.38 9.31
CA ARG A 157 23.26 -17.82 8.53
C ARG A 157 24.21 -16.67 8.20
N ARG A 158 23.70 -15.51 7.77
CA ARG A 158 24.53 -14.33 7.44
C ARG A 158 25.23 -13.71 8.65
N LEU A 159 24.55 -13.67 9.79
CA LEU A 159 25.10 -13.09 11.02
C LEU A 159 25.97 -14.08 11.81
N SER A 160 25.79 -15.38 11.61
CA SER A 160 26.61 -16.44 12.25
C SER A 160 28.07 -16.40 11.81
N SER A 161 28.37 -15.80 10.66
CA SER A 161 29.73 -15.59 10.14
C SER A 161 30.39 -14.30 10.62
N ILE A 162 29.74 -13.49 11.47
CA ILE A 162 30.35 -12.28 12.05
C ILE A 162 31.15 -12.69 13.29
N PRO A 163 32.50 -12.60 13.29
CA PRO A 163 33.29 -12.88 14.48
C PRO A 163 33.04 -11.77 15.50
N ILE A 164 32.30 -12.06 16.57
CA ILE A 164 32.02 -11.14 17.70
C ILE A 164 33.33 -10.56 18.29
N ARG A 165 34.46 -11.25 18.12
CA ARG A 165 35.79 -10.81 18.58
C ARG A 165 36.37 -9.58 17.86
N GLN A 166 35.93 -9.23 16.65
CA GLN A 166 36.51 -8.09 15.91
C GLN A 166 35.89 -6.73 16.26
N ILE A 167 34.65 -6.69 16.75
CA ILE A 167 33.97 -5.44 17.12
C ILE A 167 34.56 -4.87 18.41
N ALA A 168 34.89 -5.71 19.39
CA ALA A 168 35.53 -5.28 20.64
C ALA A 168 36.98 -4.77 20.44
N TRP A 169 37.74 -5.37 19.51
CA TRP A 169 39.13 -4.98 19.25
C TRP A 169 39.26 -3.61 18.56
N ARG A 170 38.35 -3.25 17.65
CA ARG A 170 38.37 -1.94 16.98
C ARG A 170 38.02 -0.78 17.92
N SER A 171 37.10 -0.97 18.86
CA SER A 171 36.81 0.06 19.88
C SER A 171 37.94 0.25 20.89
N TRP A 172 38.76 -0.77 21.16
CA TRP A 172 39.90 -0.67 22.07
C TRP A 172 41.14 -0.01 21.43
N GLN A 173 41.35 -0.17 20.12
CA GLN A 173 42.45 0.51 19.39
C GLN A 173 42.22 2.01 19.20
N ILE A 174 40.97 2.46 19.06
CA ILE A 174 40.66 3.89 18.89
C ILE A 174 40.82 4.66 20.21
N THR A 175 40.58 4.03 21.36
CA THR A 175 40.74 4.65 22.68
C THR A 175 42.16 4.58 23.25
N SER A 176 43.03 3.72 22.72
CA SER A 176 44.43 3.57 23.14
C SER A 176 45.44 4.35 22.29
N SER A 177 45.03 4.90 21.15
CA SER A 177 45.88 5.77 20.30
C SER A 177 45.76 7.26 20.63
N ASN A 178 44.92 7.64 21.60
CA ASN A 178 44.71 9.04 22.01
C ASN A 178 45.08 9.27 23.49
N ARG A 179 46.04 8.48 24.00
CA ARG A 179 46.62 8.62 25.32
C ARG A 179 48.14 8.57 25.24
#